data_AF-A0A3R6ZLB1-F1
#
_entry.id   AF-A0A3R6ZLB1-F1
#
_cell.length_a   1.000
_cell.length_b   1.000
_cell.length_c   1.000
_cell.angle_alpha   90.00
_cell.angle_beta   90.00
_cell.angle_gamma   90.00
#
_symmetry.space_group_name_H-M   'P 1'
#
loop_
_entity.id
_entity.type
_entity.pdbx_description
1 polymer ?
#
loop_
_entity_poly.entity_id
_entity_poly.type
_entity_poly.pdbx_seq_one_letter_code
_entity_poly.pdbx_strand_id
1 'polypeptide(L)'
;MPHALHLGLVSKDPSDVLTADSFKTVRTKARHLAILCGFQVRMAKGGSNKRRVWVCASAVECPFAIVAQNNKHGIEIRAKLEHNHAFHVMPDQGKRYTTATTEELACYVRQSDVYQHATDINKLTGKQISDVVFTYTGRHVKANRASVIKKLLVHFPERVVPCASLFRDHHSEPPQPLSSTPLVSEPSSSRPPPSSHHPTLTMLPVDASPVKTMAEAVWDCFVCIVNAPWTVERLGVARVRHMVAVFKHDRDTLRATLLMTCPRYHALPCMATNPPDVEQFVEQYLRQTDLGFY
;
A
#
# COMPACT_ATOMS: atom_id res chain seq x y z
N MET A 1 10.35 20.57 -7.68
CA MET A 1 9.12 19.97 -7.14
C MET A 1 9.29 19.78 -5.63
N PRO A 2 8.50 20.45 -4.77
CA PRO A 2 8.60 20.29 -3.32
C PRO A 2 8.24 18.87 -2.86
N HIS A 3 7.21 18.25 -3.45
CA HIS A 3 6.78 16.89 -3.10
C HIS A 3 7.89 15.83 -3.26
N ALA A 4 8.81 15.98 -4.22
CA ALA A 4 9.92 15.05 -4.41
C ALA A 4 10.96 15.13 -3.28
N LEU A 5 11.15 16.32 -2.70
CA LEU A 5 11.98 16.53 -1.52
C LEU A 5 11.27 15.98 -0.27
N HIS A 6 9.98 16.29 -0.08
CA HIS A 6 9.16 15.77 1.02
C HIS A 6 9.14 14.22 1.05
N LEU A 7 9.04 13.58 -0.12
CA LEU A 7 9.06 12.13 -0.26
C LEU A 7 10.47 11.52 -0.11
N GLY A 8 11.53 12.31 0.07
CA GLY A 8 12.91 11.83 0.12
C GLY A 8 13.29 11.08 -1.16
N LEU A 9 13.09 11.72 -2.32
CA LEU A 9 13.50 11.27 -3.66
C LEU A 9 14.58 12.18 -4.27
N VAL A 10 14.70 13.41 -3.76
CA VAL A 10 15.81 14.35 -3.97
C VAL A 10 16.14 15.02 -2.63
N SER A 11 17.37 15.50 -2.43
CA SER A 11 17.73 16.34 -1.28
C SER A 11 17.84 17.82 -1.70
N LYS A 12 18.08 18.69 -0.71
CA LYS A 12 18.57 20.06 -0.93
C LYS A 12 20.07 20.09 -1.19
N ASP A 13 20.83 19.18 -0.59
CA ASP A 13 22.27 19.07 -0.77
C ASP A 13 22.58 18.09 -1.94
N PRO A 14 23.40 18.48 -2.94
CA PRO A 14 23.76 17.60 -4.04
C PRO A 14 24.73 16.48 -3.66
N SER A 15 25.33 16.51 -2.46
CA SER A 15 26.22 15.46 -1.94
C SER A 15 25.50 14.35 -1.17
N ASP A 16 24.23 14.55 -0.80
CA ASP A 16 23.44 13.55 -0.06
C ASP A 16 23.18 12.27 -0.87
N VAL A 17 23.71 11.15 -0.38
CA VAL A 17 23.42 9.81 -0.92
C VAL A 17 22.10 9.32 -0.33
N LEU A 18 21.00 9.59 -1.04
CA LEU A 18 19.67 9.13 -0.64
C LEU A 18 19.54 7.60 -0.67
N THR A 19 18.97 7.03 0.39
CA THR A 19 18.75 5.59 0.52
C THR A 19 17.28 5.24 0.85
N ALA A 20 16.97 3.94 0.75
CA ALA A 20 15.78 3.34 1.31
C ALA A 20 16.02 1.87 1.69
N ASP A 21 15.25 1.40 2.67
CA ASP A 21 15.17 0.01 3.16
C ASP A 21 14.67 -0.99 2.11
N SER A 22 13.83 -0.57 1.15
CA SER A 22 13.31 -1.49 0.14
C SER A 22 12.92 -0.86 -1.21
N PHE A 23 12.97 -1.67 -2.28
CA PHE A 23 12.36 -1.31 -3.57
C PHE A 23 10.83 -1.08 -3.48
N LYS A 24 10.16 -1.59 -2.43
CA LYS A 24 8.74 -1.32 -2.14
C LYS A 24 8.59 0.12 -1.64
N THR A 25 9.46 0.57 -0.74
CA THR A 25 9.55 1.96 -0.26
C THR A 25 9.78 2.94 -1.43
N VAL A 26 10.76 2.68 -2.31
CA VAL A 26 11.01 3.56 -3.47
C VAL A 26 9.85 3.56 -4.47
N ARG A 27 9.23 2.39 -4.76
CA ARG A 27 8.01 2.31 -5.59
C ARG A 27 6.88 3.17 -5.02
N THR A 28 6.66 3.10 -3.71
CA THR A 28 5.63 3.87 -3.00
C THR A 28 5.91 5.36 -3.09
N LYS A 29 7.13 5.82 -2.78
CA LYS A 29 7.56 7.22 -2.94
C LYS A 29 7.35 7.72 -4.38
N ALA A 30 7.86 6.98 -5.37
CA ALA A 30 7.75 7.33 -6.80
C ALA A 30 6.29 7.46 -7.28
N ARG A 31 5.40 6.61 -6.77
CA ARG A 31 3.97 6.61 -7.10
C ARG A 31 3.19 7.69 -6.33
N HIS A 32 3.59 8.08 -5.12
CA HIS A 32 3.04 9.27 -4.44
C HIS A 32 3.36 10.54 -5.23
N LEU A 33 4.63 10.72 -5.63
CA LEU A 33 5.04 11.87 -6.44
C LEU A 33 4.24 11.97 -7.75
N ALA A 34 4.01 10.83 -8.40
CA ALA A 34 3.23 10.78 -9.63
C ALA A 34 1.78 11.27 -9.44
N ILE A 35 1.12 10.87 -8.35
CA ILE A 35 -0.27 11.28 -8.09
C ILE A 35 -0.33 12.75 -7.70
N LEU A 36 0.52 13.19 -6.75
CA LEU A 36 0.64 14.59 -6.31
C LEU A 36 0.89 15.56 -7.47
N CYS A 37 1.67 15.15 -8.47
CA CYS A 37 2.00 15.96 -9.64
C CYS A 37 1.20 15.52 -10.90
N GLY A 38 0.08 14.82 -10.78
CA GLY A 38 -0.84 14.57 -11.91
C GLY A 38 -0.27 13.78 -13.10
N PHE A 39 0.68 12.87 -12.88
CA PHE A 39 1.22 11.96 -13.90
C PHE A 39 1.13 10.49 -13.48
N GLN A 40 1.55 9.57 -14.36
CA GLN A 40 1.61 8.14 -14.05
C GLN A 40 3.05 7.63 -14.09
N VAL A 41 3.38 6.72 -13.18
CA VAL A 41 4.65 5.97 -13.19
C VAL A 41 4.42 4.48 -13.40
N ARG A 42 5.33 3.88 -14.16
CA ARG A 42 5.43 2.43 -14.36
C ARG A 42 6.86 1.97 -14.13
N MET A 43 7.06 0.70 -13.82
CA MET A 43 8.41 0.14 -13.86
C MET A 43 8.90 0.06 -15.31
N ALA A 44 10.19 0.29 -15.54
CA ALA A 44 10.83 0.01 -16.82
C ALA A 44 10.89 -1.50 -17.08
N LYS A 45 10.93 -1.90 -18.37
CA LYS A 45 11.27 -3.28 -18.74
C LYS A 45 12.74 -3.55 -18.38
N GLY A 46 13.08 -4.80 -18.03
CA GLY A 46 14.46 -5.18 -17.69
C GLY A 46 14.95 -4.81 -16.29
N GLY A 47 14.06 -4.47 -15.35
CA GLY A 47 14.42 -4.31 -13.94
C GLY A 47 14.91 -5.63 -13.30
N SER A 48 15.93 -5.56 -12.46
CA SER A 48 16.53 -6.71 -11.77
C SER A 48 16.36 -6.62 -10.24
N ASN A 49 16.93 -7.58 -9.51
CA ASN A 49 17.03 -7.51 -8.05
C ASN A 49 18.21 -6.64 -7.56
N LYS A 50 19.08 -6.17 -8.46
CA LYS A 50 20.14 -5.20 -8.16
C LYS A 50 19.80 -3.76 -8.57
N ARG A 51 18.98 -3.56 -9.61
CA ARG A 51 18.58 -2.22 -10.09
C ARG A 51 17.15 -2.22 -10.62
N ARG A 52 16.34 -1.26 -10.17
CA ARG A 52 14.96 -1.03 -10.64
C ARG A 52 14.79 0.43 -11.03
N VAL A 53 13.96 0.69 -12.03
CA VAL A 53 13.70 2.05 -12.52
C VAL A 53 12.19 2.22 -12.68
N TRP A 54 11.67 3.35 -12.19
CA TRP A 54 10.31 3.81 -12.46
C TRP A 54 10.38 5.02 -13.39
N VAL A 55 9.65 4.94 -14.50
CA VAL A 55 9.60 5.96 -15.56
C VAL A 55 8.18 6.48 -15.71
N CYS A 56 8.03 7.66 -16.30
CA CYS A 56 6.71 8.19 -16.61
C CYS A 56 5.98 7.31 -17.65
N ALA A 57 4.66 7.29 -17.55
CA ALA A 57 3.73 6.60 -18.45
C ALA A 57 2.69 7.53 -19.08
N SER A 58 2.71 8.84 -18.77
CA SER A 58 1.79 9.82 -19.35
C SER A 58 2.10 10.12 -20.83
N ALA A 59 3.39 10.26 -21.17
CA ALA A 59 3.88 10.53 -22.52
C ALA A 59 4.98 9.55 -22.97
N VAL A 60 5.21 9.48 -24.27
CA VAL A 60 6.33 8.75 -24.89
C VAL A 60 7.64 9.52 -24.62
N GLU A 61 8.74 8.77 -24.43
CA GLU A 61 10.11 9.31 -24.27
C GLU A 61 10.28 10.39 -23.17
N CYS A 62 9.36 10.42 -22.20
CA CYS A 62 9.43 11.35 -21.08
C CYS A 62 10.70 11.11 -20.24
N PRO A 63 11.55 12.14 -20.01
CA PRO A 63 12.86 11.98 -19.38
C PRO A 63 12.82 11.71 -17.87
N PHE A 64 11.63 11.77 -17.24
CA PHE A 64 11.42 11.40 -15.84
C PHE A 64 11.83 9.96 -15.54
N ALA A 65 12.72 9.79 -14.57
CA ALA A 65 13.12 8.49 -14.07
C ALA A 65 13.51 8.53 -12.58
N ILE A 66 13.00 7.59 -11.79
CA ILE A 66 13.52 7.28 -10.45
C ILE A 66 14.23 5.93 -10.54
N VAL A 67 15.54 5.95 -10.32
CA VAL A 67 16.42 4.78 -10.30
C VAL A 67 16.66 4.39 -8.85
N ALA A 68 16.46 3.11 -8.53
CA ALA A 68 16.90 2.49 -7.29
C ALA A 68 17.96 1.44 -7.58
N GLN A 69 19.09 1.49 -6.87
CA GLN A 69 20.21 0.57 -7.02
C GLN A 69 20.62 -0.01 -5.66
N ASN A 70 20.54 -1.33 -5.54
CA ASN A 70 20.97 -2.07 -4.35
C ASN A 70 22.50 -2.21 -4.39
N ASN A 71 23.19 -1.58 -3.43
CA ASN A 71 24.64 -1.58 -3.26
C ASN A 71 24.99 -2.15 -1.86
N LYS A 72 26.28 -2.15 -1.46
CA LYS A 72 26.72 -2.71 -0.16
C LYS A 72 26.18 -1.96 1.08
N HIS A 73 25.64 -0.77 0.89
CA HIS A 73 25.18 0.18 1.92
C HIS A 73 23.65 0.39 1.91
N GLY A 74 22.91 -0.41 1.13
CA GLY A 74 21.45 -0.34 1.01
C GLY A 74 20.98 -0.02 -0.41
N ILE A 75 19.74 0.45 -0.55
CA ILE A 75 19.17 0.82 -1.86
C ILE A 75 19.28 2.32 -2.06
N GLU A 76 20.27 2.71 -2.85
CA GLU A 76 20.54 4.08 -3.29
C GLU A 76 19.47 4.57 -4.27
N ILE A 77 19.04 5.83 -4.14
CA ILE A 77 18.03 6.48 -4.98
C ILE A 77 18.68 7.59 -5.80
N ARG A 78 18.44 7.59 -7.12
CA ARG A 78 18.75 8.73 -8.01
C ARG A 78 17.52 9.10 -8.82
N ALA A 79 17.15 10.38 -8.82
CA ALA A 79 15.94 10.86 -9.50
C ALA A 79 16.26 11.93 -10.56
N LYS A 80 15.70 11.74 -11.76
CA LYS A 80 15.56 12.77 -12.79
C LYS A 80 14.09 13.19 -12.84
N LEU A 81 13.81 14.45 -12.52
CA LEU A 81 12.45 14.99 -12.32
C LEU A 81 11.91 15.81 -13.51
N GLU A 82 12.65 15.89 -14.61
CA GLU A 82 12.22 16.59 -15.82
C GLU A 82 11.06 15.85 -16.53
N HIS A 83 10.15 16.62 -17.12
CA HIS A 83 9.07 16.11 -17.98
C HIS A 83 9.04 16.88 -19.30
N ASN A 84 8.71 16.18 -20.39
CA ASN A 84 8.50 16.74 -21.72
C ASN A 84 7.01 16.98 -22.05
N HIS A 85 6.15 16.96 -21.02
CA HIS A 85 4.71 17.12 -21.12
C HIS A 85 4.19 17.85 -19.88
N ALA A 86 3.07 18.56 -20.00
CA ALA A 86 2.42 19.18 -18.84
C ALA A 86 1.72 18.15 -17.94
N PHE A 87 1.50 18.52 -16.67
CA PHE A 87 0.85 17.69 -15.66
C PHE A 87 -0.68 17.76 -15.74
N HIS A 88 -1.36 16.74 -15.21
CA HIS A 88 -2.82 16.56 -15.28
C HIS A 88 -3.40 16.52 -16.71
N VAL A 89 -2.57 16.58 -17.75
CA VAL A 89 -3.00 16.46 -19.15
C VAL A 89 -3.59 15.07 -19.41
N MET A 90 -4.78 15.08 -20.01
CA MET A 90 -5.39 13.92 -20.62
C MET A 90 -4.98 13.86 -22.10
N PRO A 91 -4.23 12.85 -22.54
CA PRO A 91 -4.23 12.49 -23.95
C PRO A 91 -5.65 12.08 -24.34
N ASP A 92 -6.07 12.42 -25.56
CA ASP A 92 -7.46 12.31 -26.05
C ASP A 92 -7.89 10.86 -26.38
N GLN A 93 -7.53 9.93 -25.49
CA GLN A 93 -7.54 8.48 -25.73
C GLN A 93 -8.01 7.71 -24.48
N GLY A 94 -9.33 7.69 -24.30
CA GLY A 94 -10.05 6.67 -23.54
C GLY A 94 -9.92 6.68 -22.02
N LYS A 95 -10.66 5.78 -21.37
CA LYS A 95 -10.69 5.64 -19.90
C LYS A 95 -9.38 5.07 -19.36
N ARG A 96 -8.38 5.92 -19.12
CA ARG A 96 -7.12 5.55 -18.44
C ARG A 96 -7.36 5.33 -16.94
N TYR A 97 -6.93 4.17 -16.44
CA TYR A 97 -7.09 3.78 -15.04
C TYR A 97 -5.90 4.21 -14.17
N THR A 98 -6.15 4.50 -12.89
CA THR A 98 -5.12 4.89 -11.92
C THR A 98 -4.21 3.74 -11.49
N THR A 99 -2.92 4.03 -11.32
CA THR A 99 -1.86 3.10 -10.86
C THR A 99 -1.65 3.09 -9.34
N ALA A 100 -2.41 3.90 -8.59
CA ALA A 100 -2.46 3.86 -7.12
C ALA A 100 -2.86 2.47 -6.58
N THR A 101 -2.51 2.14 -5.34
CA THR A 101 -3.05 0.98 -4.60
C THR A 101 -4.43 1.29 -4.05
N THR A 102 -5.15 0.29 -3.52
CA THR A 102 -6.57 0.46 -3.16
C THR A 102 -6.72 1.25 -1.85
N GLU A 103 -5.70 1.18 -1.00
CA GLU A 103 -5.55 1.85 0.28
C GLU A 103 -5.32 3.36 0.08
N GLU A 104 -4.46 3.77 -0.86
CA GLU A 104 -4.30 5.18 -1.25
C GLU A 104 -5.61 5.78 -1.77
N LEU A 105 -6.35 5.01 -2.57
CA LEU A 105 -7.62 5.45 -3.13
C LEU A 105 -8.71 5.58 -2.07
N ALA A 106 -8.67 4.72 -1.05
CA ALA A 106 -9.47 4.93 0.15
C ALA A 106 -9.04 6.18 0.94
N CYS A 107 -7.76 6.56 0.95
CA CYS A 107 -7.33 7.81 1.61
C CYS A 107 -7.92 9.05 0.93
N TYR A 108 -7.85 9.16 -0.42
CA TYR A 108 -8.49 10.26 -1.16
C TYR A 108 -10.00 10.33 -0.90
N VAL A 109 -10.68 9.17 -0.89
CA VAL A 109 -12.12 9.12 -0.60
C VAL A 109 -12.41 9.52 0.85
N ARG A 110 -11.65 9.01 1.82
CA ARG A 110 -11.80 9.33 3.26
C ARG A 110 -11.68 10.83 3.54
N GLN A 111 -10.84 11.55 2.79
CA GLN A 111 -10.63 12.99 2.97
C GLN A 111 -11.60 13.87 2.19
N SER A 112 -12.29 13.34 1.18
CA SER A 112 -13.27 14.09 0.40
C SER A 112 -14.52 14.48 1.21
N ASP A 113 -15.12 15.61 0.85
CA ASP A 113 -16.37 16.09 1.44
C ASP A 113 -17.48 15.04 1.41
N VAL A 114 -17.52 14.22 0.36
CA VAL A 114 -18.52 13.16 0.15
C VAL A 114 -18.42 12.04 1.20
N TYR A 115 -17.26 11.89 1.85
CA TYR A 115 -17.09 10.99 2.99
C TYR A 115 -17.24 11.73 4.33
N GLN A 116 -16.64 12.92 4.47
CA GLN A 116 -16.68 13.70 5.71
C GLN A 116 -18.11 14.11 6.11
N HIS A 117 -18.97 14.40 5.13
CA HIS A 117 -20.38 14.75 5.34
C HIS A 117 -21.34 13.55 5.17
N ALA A 118 -20.82 12.31 5.08
CA ALA A 118 -21.66 11.12 4.95
C ALA A 118 -22.29 10.73 6.30
N THR A 119 -23.59 10.98 6.46
CA THR A 119 -24.37 10.50 7.61
C THR A 119 -24.44 8.97 7.70
N ASP A 120 -24.18 8.27 6.60
CA ASP A 120 -24.02 6.81 6.56
C ASP A 120 -23.06 6.42 5.42
N ILE A 121 -21.87 5.96 5.78
CA ILE A 121 -20.81 5.51 4.86
C ILE A 121 -21.30 4.33 3.99
N ASN A 122 -22.27 3.54 4.47
CA ASN A 122 -22.86 2.44 3.70
C ASN A 122 -23.68 2.93 2.50
N LYS A 123 -24.04 4.21 2.41
CA LYS A 123 -24.78 4.80 1.27
C LYS A 123 -23.88 5.38 0.19
N LEU A 124 -22.56 5.51 0.41
CA LEU A 124 -21.61 5.93 -0.63
C LEU A 124 -21.72 5.02 -1.87
N THR A 125 -21.99 5.62 -3.02
CA THR A 125 -22.12 4.89 -4.28
C THR A 125 -20.76 4.61 -4.92
N GLY A 126 -20.68 3.54 -5.72
CA GLY A 126 -19.50 3.27 -6.54
C GLY A 126 -19.17 4.41 -7.53
N LYS A 127 -20.19 5.21 -7.92
CA LYS A 127 -20.01 6.42 -8.73
C LYS A 127 -19.29 7.52 -7.93
N GLN A 128 -19.83 7.95 -6.78
CA GLN A 128 -19.18 8.97 -5.91
C GLN A 128 -17.72 8.62 -5.60
N ILE A 129 -17.44 7.36 -5.25
CA ILE A 129 -16.08 6.86 -5.00
C ILE A 129 -15.18 6.98 -6.24
N SER A 130 -15.73 6.73 -7.43
CA SER A 130 -14.98 6.85 -8.69
C SER A 130 -14.75 8.29 -9.10
N ASP A 131 -15.73 9.16 -8.88
CA ASP A 131 -15.69 10.59 -9.22
C ASP A 131 -14.69 11.31 -8.31
N VAL A 132 -14.69 11.04 -7.00
CA VAL A 132 -13.67 11.57 -6.06
C VAL A 132 -12.26 11.14 -6.45
N VAL A 133 -12.05 9.85 -6.76
CA VAL A 133 -10.72 9.39 -7.23
C VAL A 133 -10.33 10.04 -8.56
N PHE A 134 -11.30 10.33 -9.44
CA PHE A 134 -11.03 11.07 -10.66
C PHE A 134 -10.59 12.51 -10.37
N THR A 135 -11.26 13.22 -9.45
CA THR A 135 -10.87 14.58 -9.03
C THR A 135 -9.44 14.63 -8.50
N TYR A 136 -9.04 13.73 -7.59
CA TYR A 136 -7.69 13.74 -7.02
C TYR A 136 -6.59 13.23 -7.97
N THR A 137 -6.92 12.43 -8.99
CA THR A 137 -5.88 11.72 -9.78
C THR A 137 -5.94 11.95 -11.30
N GLY A 138 -7.00 12.58 -11.82
CA GLY A 138 -7.29 12.68 -13.25
C GLY A 138 -7.49 11.32 -13.95
N ARG A 139 -7.79 10.26 -13.20
CA ARG A 139 -7.82 8.88 -13.72
C ARG A 139 -8.97 8.08 -13.11
N HIS A 140 -9.53 7.14 -13.88
CA HIS A 140 -10.65 6.33 -13.43
C HIS A 140 -10.22 5.14 -12.56
N VAL A 141 -11.19 4.56 -11.85
CA VAL A 141 -11.12 3.23 -11.25
C VAL A 141 -12.07 2.26 -11.95
N LYS A 142 -11.79 0.96 -11.87
CA LYS A 142 -12.75 -0.08 -12.28
C LYS A 142 -13.87 -0.16 -11.22
N ALA A 143 -15.10 -0.47 -11.63
CA ALA A 143 -16.26 -0.54 -10.72
C ALA A 143 -16.02 -1.47 -9.50
N ASN A 144 -15.48 -2.68 -9.73
CA ASN A 144 -15.13 -3.62 -8.67
C ASN A 144 -14.15 -3.01 -7.67
N ARG A 145 -13.25 -2.11 -8.12
CA ARG A 145 -12.28 -1.44 -7.25
C ARG A 145 -12.93 -0.38 -6.37
N ALA A 146 -13.91 0.36 -6.89
CA ALA A 146 -14.73 1.27 -6.07
C ALA A 146 -15.48 0.51 -4.96
N SER A 147 -15.97 -0.70 -5.25
CA SER A 147 -16.57 -1.60 -4.24
C SER A 147 -15.56 -2.02 -3.15
N VAL A 148 -14.33 -2.38 -3.51
CA VAL A 148 -13.28 -2.71 -2.52
C VAL A 148 -12.86 -1.49 -1.69
N ILE A 149 -12.79 -0.29 -2.30
CA ILE A 149 -12.56 0.97 -1.56
C ILE A 149 -13.67 1.18 -0.51
N LYS A 150 -14.95 1.01 -0.90
CA LYS A 150 -16.08 1.09 0.02
C LYS A 150 -15.96 0.08 1.17
N LYS A 151 -15.68 -1.20 0.87
CA LYS A 151 -15.50 -2.24 1.91
C LYS A 151 -14.37 -1.90 2.88
N LEU A 152 -13.27 -1.33 2.40
CA LEU A 152 -12.15 -0.92 3.26
C LEU A 152 -12.56 0.26 4.17
N LEU A 153 -13.29 1.23 3.65
CA LEU A 153 -13.78 2.40 4.40
C LEU A 153 -14.86 2.07 5.43
N VAL A 154 -15.76 1.12 5.13
CA VAL A 154 -16.84 0.71 6.04
C VAL A 154 -16.33 -0.22 7.14
N HIS A 155 -15.58 -1.28 6.78
CA HIS A 155 -15.25 -2.36 7.70
C HIS A 155 -13.85 -2.27 8.32
N PHE A 156 -12.98 -1.43 7.76
CA PHE A 156 -11.57 -1.30 8.17
C PHE A 156 -11.05 0.15 8.13
N PRO A 157 -11.78 1.16 8.66
CA PRO A 157 -11.36 2.55 8.62
C PRO A 157 -10.01 2.80 9.31
N GLU A 158 -9.62 1.99 10.29
CA GLU A 158 -8.31 2.01 10.94
C GLU A 158 -7.16 1.65 9.98
N ARG A 159 -7.40 0.78 8.99
CA ARG A 159 -6.41 0.41 7.96
C ARG A 159 -6.27 1.46 6.86
N VAL A 160 -7.19 2.43 6.78
CA VAL A 160 -7.07 3.62 5.90
C VAL A 160 -6.28 4.71 6.64
N VAL A 161 -5.06 4.38 7.07
CA VAL A 161 -4.14 5.34 7.70
C VAL A 161 -3.88 6.48 6.72
N PRO A 162 -4.11 7.75 7.08
CA PRO A 162 -3.79 8.87 6.22
C PRO A 162 -2.32 8.82 5.85
N CYS A 163 -2.01 8.66 4.56
CA CYS A 163 -0.63 8.63 4.13
C CYS A 163 -0.08 10.06 4.24
N ALA A 164 0.60 10.37 5.35
CA ALA A 164 0.98 11.74 5.70
C ALA A 164 1.83 12.45 4.61
N SER A 165 2.49 11.67 3.74
CA SER A 165 3.28 12.15 2.60
C SER A 165 2.51 12.26 1.26
N LEU A 166 1.20 11.99 1.26
CA LEU A 166 0.27 12.30 0.16
C LEU A 166 -0.53 13.60 0.39
N PHE A 167 -0.52 14.16 1.60
CA PHE A 167 -1.50 15.18 2.01
C PHE A 167 -0.93 16.35 2.81
N ARG A 168 0.40 16.41 3.00
CA ARG A 168 1.07 17.63 3.44
C ARG A 168 1.48 18.43 2.21
N ASP A 169 0.65 19.41 1.85
CA ASP A 169 0.97 20.84 1.82
C ASP A 169 -0.20 21.64 1.21
N HIS A 170 -0.20 22.97 1.37
CA HIS A 170 -1.20 23.93 0.87
C HIS A 170 -2.60 23.96 1.53
N HIS A 171 -2.66 24.45 2.76
CA HIS A 171 -3.55 25.60 3.02
C HIS A 171 -2.69 26.86 3.08
N SER A 172 -3.15 27.92 2.42
CA SER A 172 -2.49 29.23 2.43
C SER A 172 -2.96 30.02 3.63
N GLU A 173 -2.03 30.47 4.48
CA GLU A 173 -2.30 31.50 5.48
C GLU A 173 -1.34 32.68 5.21
N PRO A 174 -1.85 33.92 5.04
CA PRO A 174 -1.04 35.05 4.61
C PRO A 174 -0.17 35.58 5.76
N PRO A 175 1.06 36.05 5.49
CA PRO A 175 1.92 36.60 6.53
C PRO A 175 1.45 38.01 6.93
N GLN A 176 1.02 38.19 8.18
CA GLN A 176 1.02 39.50 8.84
C GLN A 176 1.59 39.46 10.28
N PRO A 177 2.17 40.57 10.77
CA PRO A 177 3.03 40.57 11.95
C PRO A 177 2.35 41.16 13.20
N LEU A 178 3.02 41.00 14.36
CA LEU A 178 3.14 41.93 15.51
C LEU A 178 4.15 41.23 16.46
N SER A 179 5.38 41.72 16.69
CA SER A 179 5.81 42.95 17.39
C SER A 179 5.79 42.86 18.92
N SER A 180 6.99 42.97 19.50
CA SER A 180 7.31 43.60 20.80
C SER A 180 6.91 42.94 22.14
N THR A 181 7.96 42.49 22.82
CA THR A 181 8.23 42.26 24.26
C THR A 181 8.02 43.49 25.18
N PRO A 182 8.26 43.46 26.53
CA PRO A 182 8.57 42.37 27.50
C PRO A 182 7.85 42.50 28.90
N LEU A 183 8.38 41.81 29.95
CA LEU A 183 8.21 42.03 31.43
C LEU A 183 6.87 41.54 32.05
N VAL A 184 6.73 41.01 33.29
CA VAL A 184 7.59 40.53 34.41
C VAL A 184 6.67 39.65 35.36
N SER A 185 7.03 38.88 36.41
CA SER A 185 8.26 38.45 37.13
C SER A 185 8.07 37.06 37.79
N GLU A 186 9.07 36.59 38.55
CA GLU A 186 9.00 35.52 39.59
C GLU A 186 8.63 36.12 40.99
N PRO A 187 8.75 35.45 42.18
CA PRO A 187 9.17 34.07 42.52
C PRO A 187 8.43 33.32 43.68
N SER A 188 8.72 32.02 43.86
CA SER A 188 9.51 31.49 45.02
C SER A 188 9.14 30.06 45.52
N SER A 189 10.17 29.20 45.66
CA SER A 189 10.26 28.00 46.52
C SER A 189 9.29 26.81 46.29
N SER A 190 9.59 25.56 46.67
CA SER A 190 10.74 25.00 47.41
C SER A 190 11.09 23.56 46.95
N ARG A 191 12.24 23.01 47.40
CA ARG A 191 12.73 21.64 47.07
C ARG A 191 13.43 20.99 48.26
N PRO A 192 13.16 19.69 48.54
CA PRO A 192 14.24 18.75 48.93
C PRO A 192 14.08 17.38 48.20
N PRO A 193 14.67 16.25 48.66
CA PRO A 193 16.03 15.83 48.32
C PRO A 193 16.09 14.47 47.55
N PRO A 194 17.27 13.99 47.10
CA PRO A 194 17.38 12.77 46.30
C PRO A 194 17.58 11.48 47.12
N SER A 195 17.34 10.32 46.49
CA SER A 195 17.79 8.99 46.95
C SER A 195 18.04 8.07 45.73
N SER A 196 18.78 6.97 45.89
CA SER A 196 19.41 6.23 44.79
C SER A 196 19.29 4.69 44.88
N HIS A 197 19.64 4.00 43.77
CA HIS A 197 19.73 2.54 43.56
C HIS A 197 18.35 1.81 43.49
N HIS A 198 17.95 1.23 42.36
CA HIS A 198 18.52 0.00 41.77
C HIS A 198 18.29 -0.10 40.25
N PRO A 199 19.05 -0.95 39.52
CA PRO A 199 18.86 -1.15 38.08
C PRO A 199 17.75 -2.17 37.79
N THR A 200 16.55 -1.68 37.46
CA THR A 200 15.52 -2.55 36.86
C THR A 200 15.97 -2.97 35.46
N LEU A 201 16.05 -4.28 35.20
CA LEU A 201 16.31 -4.82 33.87
C LEU A 201 15.15 -4.45 32.93
N THR A 202 15.34 -3.39 32.13
CA THR A 202 14.43 -3.06 31.03
C THR A 202 14.46 -4.21 30.01
N MET A 203 13.44 -5.06 30.05
CA MET A 203 13.25 -6.09 29.03
C MET A 203 13.19 -5.42 27.65
N LEU A 204 14.13 -5.77 26.79
CA LEU A 204 14.08 -5.38 25.38
C LEU A 204 12.76 -5.89 24.79
N PRO A 205 12.04 -5.07 23.99
CA PRO A 205 10.88 -5.56 23.26
C PRO A 205 11.30 -6.73 22.37
N VAL A 206 10.70 -7.89 22.59
CA VAL A 206 10.90 -9.07 21.74
C VAL A 206 10.57 -8.70 20.31
N ASP A 207 11.45 -9.09 19.36
CA ASP A 207 11.30 -8.76 17.94
C ASP A 207 9.89 -9.07 17.42
N ALA A 208 9.13 -7.99 17.21
CA ALA A 208 7.77 -8.04 16.69
C ALA A 208 7.81 -8.41 15.20
N SER A 209 8.03 -9.70 14.93
CA SER A 209 7.99 -10.29 13.60
C SER A 209 6.75 -9.79 12.85
N PRO A 210 6.90 -9.27 11.61
CA PRO A 210 5.81 -8.56 10.94
C PRO A 210 4.60 -9.47 10.78
N VAL A 211 3.50 -9.09 11.45
CA VAL A 211 2.27 -9.89 11.51
C VAL A 211 1.73 -10.06 10.09
N LYS A 212 1.88 -11.29 9.55
CA LYS A 212 1.43 -11.63 8.19
C LYS A 212 -0.04 -11.28 8.03
N THR A 213 -0.38 -10.55 6.97
CA THR A 213 -1.79 -10.28 6.70
C THR A 213 -2.51 -11.57 6.30
N MET A 214 -3.82 -11.63 6.51
CA MET A 214 -4.65 -12.75 6.07
C MET A 214 -4.49 -13.08 4.57
N ALA A 215 -4.13 -12.10 3.73
CA ALA A 215 -3.87 -12.33 2.31
C ALA A 215 -2.51 -13.02 2.05
N GLU A 216 -1.48 -12.71 2.84
CA GLU A 216 -0.16 -13.35 2.76
C GLU A 216 -0.20 -14.75 3.41
N ALA A 217 -0.86 -14.88 4.56
CA ALA A 217 -1.09 -16.15 5.25
C ALA A 217 -1.82 -17.19 4.36
N VAL A 218 -2.94 -16.79 3.73
CA VAL A 218 -3.68 -17.64 2.79
C VAL A 218 -2.84 -17.95 1.54
N TRP A 219 -2.04 -17.00 1.04
CA TRP A 219 -1.18 -17.24 -0.11
C TRP A 219 -0.07 -18.26 0.19
N ASP A 220 0.64 -18.11 1.32
CA ASP A 220 1.71 -19.02 1.71
C ASP A 220 1.17 -20.46 1.86
N CYS A 221 0.05 -20.63 2.56
CA CYS A 221 -0.62 -21.92 2.69
C CYS A 221 -1.13 -22.48 1.36
N PHE A 222 -1.70 -21.65 0.48
CA PHE A 222 -2.12 -22.07 -0.87
C PHE A 222 -0.92 -22.51 -1.73
N VAL A 223 0.22 -21.82 -1.62
CA VAL A 223 1.48 -22.22 -2.29
C VAL A 223 1.98 -23.57 -1.77
N CYS A 224 1.85 -23.86 -0.47
CA CYS A 224 2.15 -25.20 0.06
C CYS A 224 1.21 -26.27 -0.53
N ILE A 225 -0.10 -26.01 -0.59
CA ILE A 225 -1.09 -26.95 -1.14
C ILE A 225 -0.81 -27.25 -2.63
N VAL A 226 -0.66 -26.25 -3.49
CA VAL A 226 -0.48 -26.48 -4.95
C VAL A 226 0.83 -27.17 -5.32
N ASN A 227 1.79 -27.26 -4.39
CA ASN A 227 3.07 -27.97 -4.55
C ASN A 227 3.14 -29.27 -3.72
N ALA A 228 2.09 -29.66 -3.00
CA ALA A 228 2.06 -30.94 -2.29
C ALA A 228 2.02 -32.10 -3.32
N PRO A 229 2.85 -33.16 -3.18
CA PRO A 229 2.91 -34.26 -4.15
C PRO A 229 1.54 -34.87 -4.45
N TRP A 230 0.82 -35.23 -3.38
CA TRP A 230 -0.55 -35.76 -3.44
C TRP A 230 -1.51 -34.85 -4.21
N THR A 231 -1.40 -33.52 -4.09
CA THR A 231 -2.25 -32.57 -4.86
C THR A 231 -1.95 -32.61 -6.35
N VAL A 232 -0.68 -32.80 -6.74
CA VAL A 232 -0.30 -32.95 -8.15
C VAL A 232 -0.72 -34.32 -8.69
N GLU A 233 -0.62 -35.38 -7.89
CA GLU A 233 -1.08 -36.74 -8.21
C GLU A 233 -2.61 -36.81 -8.38
N ARG A 234 -3.36 -36.24 -7.44
CA ARG A 234 -4.83 -36.26 -7.39
C ARG A 234 -5.50 -35.41 -8.48
N LEU A 235 -4.94 -34.24 -8.79
CA LEU A 235 -5.51 -33.28 -9.75
C LEU A 235 -4.89 -33.35 -11.14
N GLY A 236 -3.60 -33.71 -11.24
CA GLY A 236 -2.80 -33.55 -12.44
C GLY A 236 -2.43 -32.08 -12.71
N VAL A 237 -1.29 -31.87 -13.38
CA VAL A 237 -0.71 -30.53 -13.64
C VAL A 237 -1.69 -29.57 -14.33
N ALA A 238 -2.61 -30.07 -15.17
CA ALA A 238 -3.63 -29.25 -15.84
C ALA A 238 -4.65 -28.66 -14.85
N ARG A 239 -5.22 -29.45 -13.94
CA ARG A 239 -6.19 -28.93 -12.94
C ARG A 239 -5.49 -28.12 -11.84
N VAL A 240 -4.22 -28.41 -11.51
CA VAL A 240 -3.42 -27.55 -10.61
C VAL A 240 -3.19 -26.17 -11.25
N ARG A 241 -2.87 -26.11 -12.55
CA ARG A 241 -2.80 -24.83 -13.29
C ARG A 241 -4.13 -24.09 -13.30
N HIS A 242 -5.26 -24.81 -13.43
CA HIS A 242 -6.59 -24.23 -13.32
C HIS A 242 -6.83 -23.64 -11.92
N MET A 243 -6.58 -24.41 -10.85
CA MET A 243 -6.72 -23.97 -9.46
C MET A 243 -5.88 -22.71 -9.15
N VAL A 244 -4.66 -22.64 -9.69
CA VAL A 244 -3.78 -21.47 -9.60
C VAL A 244 -4.25 -20.28 -10.46
N ALA A 245 -4.99 -20.52 -11.55
CA ALA A 245 -5.63 -19.46 -12.34
C ALA A 245 -6.88 -18.92 -11.62
N VAL A 246 -7.77 -19.81 -11.15
CA VAL A 246 -8.93 -19.48 -10.32
C VAL A 246 -8.51 -18.61 -9.15
N PHE A 247 -7.49 -19.00 -8.36
CA PHE A 247 -7.02 -18.22 -7.21
C PHE A 247 -6.53 -16.80 -7.57
N LYS A 248 -6.13 -16.55 -8.82
CA LYS A 248 -5.73 -15.22 -9.32
C LYS A 248 -6.92 -14.40 -9.83
N HIS A 249 -8.05 -15.04 -10.14
CA HIS A 249 -9.26 -14.42 -10.68
C HIS A 249 -10.35 -14.27 -9.61
N ASP A 250 -10.77 -15.37 -8.98
CA ASP A 250 -11.53 -15.37 -7.72
C ASP A 250 -10.68 -15.98 -6.60
N ARG A 251 -10.12 -15.09 -5.79
CA ARG A 251 -9.34 -15.44 -4.61
C ARG A 251 -10.21 -15.64 -3.37
N ASP A 252 -11.42 -15.10 -3.32
CA ASP A 252 -12.20 -15.08 -2.08
C ASP A 252 -12.96 -16.40 -1.86
N THR A 253 -13.45 -17.06 -2.91
CA THR A 253 -14.05 -18.41 -2.79
C THR A 253 -13.01 -19.46 -2.43
N LEU A 254 -11.87 -19.55 -3.14
CA LEU A 254 -10.78 -20.47 -2.78
C LEU A 254 -10.15 -20.15 -1.41
N ARG A 255 -10.15 -18.88 -0.98
CA ARG A 255 -9.76 -18.51 0.40
C ARG A 255 -10.74 -19.05 1.43
N ALA A 256 -12.05 -18.97 1.17
CA ALA A 256 -13.04 -19.55 2.07
C ALA A 256 -12.83 -21.06 2.21
N THR A 257 -12.61 -21.76 1.09
CA THR A 257 -12.24 -23.19 1.06
C THR A 257 -11.00 -23.48 1.91
N LEU A 258 -9.92 -22.72 1.75
CA LEU A 258 -8.68 -22.90 2.55
C LEU A 258 -8.91 -22.69 4.04
N LEU A 259 -9.71 -21.69 4.42
CA LEU A 259 -10.02 -21.43 5.84
C LEU A 259 -10.94 -22.50 6.43
N MET A 260 -11.82 -23.11 5.63
CA MET A 260 -12.68 -24.22 6.08
C MET A 260 -11.92 -25.53 6.34
N THR A 261 -10.70 -25.69 5.81
CA THR A 261 -9.84 -26.86 6.12
C THR A 261 -8.78 -26.59 7.18
N CYS A 262 -8.73 -25.37 7.75
CA CYS A 262 -7.93 -25.09 8.94
C CYS A 262 -8.67 -25.49 10.23
N PRO A 263 -8.00 -26.12 11.22
CA PRO A 263 -8.57 -26.43 12.53
C PRO A 263 -9.21 -25.23 13.25
N ARG A 264 -8.75 -24.01 12.97
CA ARG A 264 -9.34 -22.76 13.44
C ARG A 264 -9.63 -21.82 12.27
N TYR A 265 -10.78 -22.01 11.63
CA TYR A 265 -11.23 -21.23 10.45
C TYR A 265 -11.29 -19.71 10.65
N HIS A 266 -11.44 -19.26 11.90
CA HIS A 266 -11.50 -17.83 12.27
C HIS A 266 -10.11 -17.22 12.56
N ALA A 267 -9.06 -18.04 12.66
CA ALA A 267 -7.69 -17.59 12.88
C ALA A 267 -6.93 -17.46 11.55
N LEU A 268 -5.75 -16.83 11.57
CA LEU A 268 -4.84 -16.83 10.41
C LEU A 268 -4.43 -18.27 10.06
N PRO A 269 -4.47 -18.69 8.79
CA PRO A 269 -3.95 -19.98 8.36
C PRO A 269 -2.42 -19.94 8.39
N CYS A 270 -1.79 -21.02 8.83
CA CYS A 270 -0.33 -21.09 8.97
C CYS A 270 0.13 -22.53 9.07
N MET A 271 1.02 -22.98 8.17
CA MET A 271 1.52 -24.37 8.16
C MET A 271 2.14 -24.83 9.49
N ALA A 272 2.60 -23.91 10.35
CA ALA A 272 3.21 -24.22 11.65
C ALA A 272 2.25 -24.13 12.86
N THR A 273 1.11 -23.43 12.75
CA THR A 273 0.25 -23.12 13.93
C THR A 273 -1.26 -23.20 13.69
N ASN A 274 -1.70 -23.25 12.44
CA ASN A 274 -3.08 -23.45 12.02
C ASN A 274 -3.08 -23.98 10.56
N PRO A 275 -2.51 -25.17 10.29
CA PRO A 275 -2.33 -25.67 8.93
C PRO A 275 -3.70 -26.00 8.31
N PRO A 276 -3.94 -25.67 7.04
CA PRO A 276 -5.05 -26.27 6.31
C PRO A 276 -4.78 -27.75 6.02
N ASP A 277 -5.81 -28.59 6.11
CA ASP A 277 -5.78 -29.93 5.55
C ASP A 277 -5.72 -29.84 4.01
N VAL A 278 -4.73 -30.53 3.44
CA VAL A 278 -4.39 -30.52 2.01
C VAL A 278 -5.32 -31.41 1.20
N GLU A 279 -5.67 -32.59 1.71
CA GLU A 279 -6.52 -33.56 1.02
C GLU A 279 -7.97 -33.05 1.01
N GLN A 280 -8.44 -32.61 2.17
CA GLN A 280 -9.77 -32.02 2.32
C GLN A 280 -9.95 -30.77 1.44
N PHE A 281 -8.91 -29.95 1.28
CA PHE A 281 -8.99 -28.75 0.42
C PHE A 281 -9.19 -29.11 -1.04
N VAL A 282 -8.47 -30.12 -1.54
CA VAL A 282 -8.56 -30.58 -2.92
C VAL A 282 -9.90 -31.24 -3.21
N GLU A 283 -10.42 -32.06 -2.30
CA GLU A 283 -11.75 -32.67 -2.46
C GLU A 283 -12.87 -31.61 -2.38
N GLN A 284 -12.71 -30.56 -1.56
CA GLN A 284 -13.62 -29.40 -1.59
C GLN A 284 -13.51 -28.60 -2.89
N TYR A 285 -12.29 -28.38 -3.42
CA TYR A 285 -12.09 -27.70 -4.71
C TYR A 285 -12.70 -28.48 -5.88
N LEU A 286 -12.54 -29.81 -5.91
CA LEU A 286 -13.20 -30.68 -6.89
C LEU A 286 -14.72 -30.54 -6.78
N ARG A 287 -15.29 -30.71 -5.59
CA ARG A 287 -16.74 -30.56 -5.36
C ARG A 287 -17.27 -29.18 -5.75
N GLN A 288 -16.52 -28.11 -5.50
CA GLN A 288 -16.88 -26.75 -5.92
C GLN A 288 -16.81 -26.58 -7.44
N THR A 289 -15.85 -27.21 -8.11
CA THR A 289 -15.76 -27.24 -9.59
C THR A 289 -16.97 -27.96 -10.17
N ASP A 290 -17.32 -29.13 -9.63
CA ASP A 290 -18.48 -29.92 -10.08
C ASP A 290 -19.82 -29.21 -9.80
N LEU A 291 -19.87 -28.33 -8.79
CA LEU A 291 -20.99 -27.44 -8.47
C LEU A 291 -20.99 -26.11 -9.26
N GLY A 292 -20.03 -25.88 -10.15
CA GLY A 292 -19.99 -24.69 -11.01
C GLY A 292 -19.61 -23.38 -10.31
N PHE A 293 -18.81 -23.43 -9.23
CA PHE A 293 -18.26 -22.23 -8.57
C PHE A 293 -17.12 -21.56 -9.35
N TYR A 294 -16.55 -22.22 -10.36
CA TYR A 294 -15.29 -21.87 -11.03
C TYR A 294 -15.36 -22.02 -12.55
#